data_AF-A0A7V2JEC2-F1
#
_entry.id   AF-A0A7V2JEC2-F1
#
_cell.length_a   1.000
_cell.length_b   1.000
_cell.length_c   1.000
_cell.angle_alpha   90.00
_cell.angle_beta   90.00
_cell.angle_gamma   90.00
#
_symmetry.space_group_name_H-M   'P 1'
#
loop_
_entity.id
_entity.type
_entity.pdbx_description
1 polymer ?
#
loop_
_entity_poly.entity_id
_entity_poly.type
_entity_poly.pdbx_seq_one_letter_code
_entity_poly.pdbx_strand_id
1 'polypeptide(L)'
;MIGVSFIVIFVGQLFLTNYISYHIMKRRVLKRRIWDLNICCGKTDGGGVNADIVKHSSVPNFYKIDNIYKLPFTDKYFQTVLCSHTIEHVDDPQGFYQELSRVGNEVKLVVPPLWDLSAAFNLLEHRWLFITFKKEHSALPTYVKLPLADSIQKLLGQKIKA
;
A
#
# COMPACT_ATOMS: atom_id res chain seq x y z
N MET A 1 -33.48 20.12 9.10
CA MET A 1 -33.43 19.21 7.93
C MET A 1 -32.18 19.41 7.05
N ILE A 2 -31.67 20.63 6.87
CA ILE A 2 -30.50 20.90 5.99
C ILE A 2 -29.20 20.19 6.44
N GLY A 3 -28.93 20.12 7.76
CA GLY A 3 -27.70 19.51 8.28
C GLY A 3 -27.59 17.99 8.10
N VAL A 4 -28.73 17.27 8.16
CA VAL A 4 -28.74 15.80 7.98
C VAL A 4 -28.43 15.43 6.53
N SER A 5 -28.98 16.17 5.56
CA SER A 5 -28.69 15.97 4.14
C SER A 5 -27.21 16.23 3.81
N PHE A 6 -26.59 17.24 4.41
CA PHE A 6 -25.16 17.54 4.20
C PHE A 6 -24.26 16.40 4.71
N ILE A 7 -24.53 15.88 5.92
CA ILE A 7 -23.77 14.76 6.48
C ILE A 7 -23.90 13.52 5.60
N VAL A 8 -25.11 13.19 5.14
CA VAL A 8 -25.34 12.04 4.26
C VAL A 8 -24.59 12.18 2.93
N ILE A 9 -24.62 13.37 2.33
CA ILE A 9 -23.88 13.66 1.09
C ILE A 9 -22.36 13.51 1.33
N PHE A 10 -21.84 14.09 2.41
CA PHE A 10 -20.42 14.03 2.73
C PHE A 10 -19.96 12.58 2.96
N VAL A 11 -20.69 11.80 3.75
CA VAL A 11 -20.40 10.38 3.98
C VAL A 11 -20.48 9.59 2.67
N GLY A 12 -21.50 9.83 1.86
CA GLY A 12 -21.63 9.20 0.53
C GLY A 12 -20.43 9.53 -0.38
N GLN A 13 -19.93 10.76 -0.34
CA GLN A 13 -18.74 11.17 -1.08
C GLN A 13 -17.49 10.43 -0.61
N LEU A 14 -17.30 10.24 0.70
CA LEU A 14 -16.18 9.45 1.25
C LEU A 14 -16.21 8.01 0.76
N PHE A 15 -17.38 7.37 0.77
CA PHE A 15 -17.53 6.00 0.24
C PHE A 15 -17.25 5.93 -1.26
N LEU A 16 -17.76 6.91 -2.02
CA LEU A 16 -17.57 6.94 -3.47
C LEU A 16 -16.10 7.13 -3.85
N THR A 17 -15.40 8.09 -3.22
CA THR A 17 -13.98 8.33 -3.51
C THR A 17 -13.13 7.12 -3.12
N ASN A 18 -13.40 6.50 -1.97
CA ASN A 18 -12.76 5.26 -1.57
C ASN A 18 -12.97 4.15 -2.59
N TYR A 19 -14.22 3.94 -3.03
CA TYR A 19 -14.54 2.92 -4.01
C TYR A 19 -13.77 3.14 -5.32
N ILE A 20 -13.74 4.38 -5.82
CA ILE A 20 -13.00 4.72 -7.04
C ILE A 20 -11.48 4.47 -6.86
N SER A 21 -10.89 4.98 -5.79
CA SER A 21 -9.46 4.84 -5.49
C SER A 21 -9.05 3.38 -5.31
N TYR A 22 -9.76 2.66 -4.46
CA TYR A 22 -9.39 1.32 -4.01
C TYR A 22 -9.81 0.23 -4.98
N HIS A 23 -10.99 0.32 -5.60
CA HIS A 23 -11.49 -0.73 -6.48
C HIS A 23 -11.20 -0.45 -7.95
N ILE A 24 -11.35 0.78 -8.42
CA ILE A 24 -11.18 1.07 -9.85
C ILE A 24 -9.72 1.34 -10.17
N MET A 25 -9.11 2.32 -9.52
CA MET A 25 -7.77 2.78 -9.88
C MET A 25 -6.69 1.77 -9.51
N LYS A 26 -6.75 1.18 -8.31
CA LYS A 26 -5.83 0.10 -7.91
C LYS A 26 -5.84 -1.05 -8.93
N ARG A 27 -7.03 -1.53 -9.30
CA ARG A 27 -7.18 -2.61 -10.29
C ARG A 27 -6.64 -2.23 -11.66
N ARG A 28 -6.80 -0.98 -12.09
CA ARG A 28 -6.20 -0.49 -13.34
C ARG A 28 -4.68 -0.56 -13.30
N VAL A 29 -4.03 -0.13 -12.21
CA VAL A 29 -2.57 -0.21 -12.08
C VAL A 29 -2.11 -1.67 -12.09
N LEU A 30 -2.75 -2.53 -11.30
CA LEU A 30 -2.45 -3.96 -11.22
C LEU A 30 -2.53 -4.65 -12.58
N LYS A 31 -3.61 -4.42 -13.33
CA LYS A 31 -3.86 -5.07 -14.63
C LYS A 31 -3.15 -4.42 -15.81
N ARG A 32 -2.44 -3.30 -15.61
CA ARG A 32 -1.82 -2.55 -16.72
C ARG A 32 -0.73 -3.35 -17.41
N ARG A 33 -0.01 -4.18 -16.66
CA ARG A 33 1.08 -5.03 -17.14
C ARG A 33 1.27 -6.23 -16.20
N ILE A 34 2.06 -7.18 -16.65
CA ILE A 34 2.64 -8.19 -15.77
C ILE A 34 3.77 -7.52 -14.98
N TRP A 35 3.79 -7.73 -13.67
CA TRP A 35 4.82 -7.26 -12.77
C TRP A 35 5.74 -8.40 -12.41
N ASP A 36 7.06 -8.21 -12.50
CA ASP A 36 8.00 -9.29 -12.22
C ASP A 36 7.97 -9.66 -10.73
N LEU A 37 7.85 -8.65 -9.86
CA LEU A 37 7.62 -8.80 -8.43
C LEU A 37 6.41 -7.96 -7.98
N ASN A 38 5.46 -8.62 -7.32
CA ASN A 38 4.39 -7.99 -6.56
C ASN A 38 4.64 -8.27 -5.07
N ILE A 39 5.23 -7.29 -4.37
CA ILE A 39 5.65 -7.42 -2.97
C ILE A 39 4.50 -7.06 -2.03
N CYS A 40 4.39 -7.79 -0.92
CA CYS A 40 3.27 -7.73 0.03
C CYS A 40 1.94 -7.96 -0.70
N CYS A 41 1.89 -9.03 -1.49
CA CYS A 41 0.83 -9.27 -2.47
C CYS A 41 -0.57 -9.43 -1.85
N GLY A 42 -0.65 -9.83 -0.57
CA GLY A 42 -1.91 -10.14 0.09
C GLY A 42 -2.70 -11.18 -0.69
N LYS A 43 -3.86 -10.79 -1.21
CA LYS A 43 -4.76 -11.65 -2.01
C LYS A 43 -4.70 -11.38 -3.52
N THR A 44 -3.74 -10.58 -3.97
CA THR A 44 -3.71 -10.02 -5.32
C THR A 44 -2.59 -10.65 -6.14
N ASP A 45 -2.90 -11.04 -7.37
CA ASP A 45 -1.91 -11.53 -8.33
C ASP A 45 -1.37 -10.37 -9.20
N GLY A 46 -0.05 -10.26 -9.30
CA GLY A 46 0.67 -9.33 -10.19
C GLY A 46 1.17 -9.96 -11.49
N GLY A 47 0.99 -11.27 -11.69
CA GLY A 47 1.38 -12.03 -12.86
C GLY A 47 2.74 -12.73 -12.76
N GLY A 48 3.76 -12.04 -12.23
CA GLY A 48 5.09 -12.62 -11.97
C GLY A 48 5.18 -13.30 -10.60
N VAL A 49 6.23 -12.99 -9.83
CA VAL A 49 6.41 -13.48 -8.46
C VAL A 49 5.51 -12.66 -7.51
N ASN A 50 4.69 -13.35 -6.72
CA ASN A 50 3.89 -12.73 -5.67
C ASN A 50 4.54 -13.04 -4.33
N ALA A 51 5.06 -12.04 -3.63
CA ALA A 51 5.81 -12.23 -2.39
C ALA A 51 5.11 -11.61 -1.19
N ASP A 52 5.08 -12.32 -0.07
CA ASP A 52 4.51 -11.82 1.19
C ASP A 52 5.10 -12.59 2.38
N ILE A 53 5.07 -11.97 3.56
CA ILE A 53 5.43 -12.62 4.83
C ILE A 53 4.37 -13.64 5.26
N VAL A 54 3.11 -13.43 4.82
CA VAL A 54 1.98 -14.30 5.16
C VAL A 54 1.20 -14.68 3.89
N LYS A 55 0.87 -15.96 3.76
CA LYS A 55 0.01 -16.44 2.66
C LYS A 55 -1.45 -16.16 3.00
N HIS A 56 -2.02 -15.09 2.45
CA HIS A 56 -3.41 -14.69 2.70
C HIS A 56 -4.44 -15.40 1.79
N SER A 57 -4.02 -15.91 0.64
CA SER A 57 -4.84 -16.71 -0.27
C SER A 57 -3.97 -17.56 -1.20
N SER A 58 -4.60 -18.38 -2.03
CA SER A 58 -3.91 -19.11 -3.09
C SER A 58 -3.69 -18.22 -4.31
N VAL A 59 -2.64 -17.38 -4.28
CA VAL A 59 -2.16 -16.64 -5.46
C VAL A 59 -1.11 -17.47 -6.22
N PRO A 60 -1.06 -17.38 -7.57
CA PRO A 60 -0.01 -18.02 -8.36
C PRO A 60 1.39 -17.54 -7.99
N ASN A 61 2.40 -18.38 -8.22
CA ASN A 61 3.83 -18.04 -8.05
C ASN A 61 4.14 -17.38 -6.69
N PHE A 62 3.47 -17.84 -5.63
CA PHE A 62 3.65 -17.28 -4.30
C PHE A 62 5.03 -17.64 -3.74
N TYR A 63 5.75 -16.63 -3.28
CA TYR A 63 7.05 -16.77 -2.62
C TYR A 63 6.99 -16.19 -1.21
N LYS A 64 7.08 -17.05 -0.19
CA LYS A 64 7.10 -16.60 1.19
C LYS A 64 8.44 -15.95 1.50
N ILE A 65 8.40 -14.74 2.07
CA ILE A 65 9.59 -14.03 2.56
C ILE A 65 9.55 -13.91 4.08
N ASP A 66 10.71 -13.72 4.71
CA ASP A 66 10.79 -13.58 6.16
C ASP A 66 10.92 -12.12 6.61
N ASN A 67 11.46 -11.24 5.75
CA ASN A 67 11.72 -9.85 6.09
C ASN A 67 11.61 -8.96 4.83
N ILE A 68 10.74 -7.95 4.90
CA ILE A 68 10.52 -6.98 3.81
C ILE A 68 11.69 -6.01 3.63
N TYR A 69 12.54 -5.85 4.65
CA TYR A 69 13.74 -4.99 4.63
C TYR A 69 14.99 -5.71 4.13
N LYS A 70 14.91 -7.03 3.90
CA LYS A 70 16.02 -7.84 3.38
C LYS A 70 15.47 -9.00 2.57
N LEU A 71 15.10 -8.70 1.33
CA LEU A 71 14.54 -9.65 0.39
C LEU A 71 15.63 -10.62 -0.10
N PRO A 72 15.30 -11.91 -0.29
CA PRO A 72 16.25 -12.95 -0.70
C PRO A 72 16.52 -12.94 -2.22
N PHE A 73 16.61 -11.74 -2.80
CA PHE A 73 16.91 -11.55 -4.22
C PHE A 73 18.17 -10.71 -4.37
N THR A 74 18.94 -11.00 -5.43
CA THR A 74 20.12 -10.20 -5.78
C THR A 74 19.72 -8.82 -6.26
N ASP A 75 20.70 -7.92 -6.32
CA ASP A 75 20.49 -6.58 -6.85
C ASP A 75 19.94 -6.64 -8.27
N LYS A 76 18.94 -5.79 -8.55
CA LYS A 76 18.29 -5.63 -9.85
C LYS A 76 17.80 -6.93 -10.50
N TYR A 77 17.46 -7.92 -9.67
CA TYR A 77 16.90 -9.18 -10.13
C TYR A 77 15.59 -8.99 -10.92
N PHE A 78 14.77 -8.02 -10.53
CA PHE A 78 13.50 -7.71 -11.18
C PHE A 78 13.60 -6.46 -12.05
N GLN A 79 13.00 -6.48 -13.25
CA GLN A 79 12.86 -5.26 -14.05
C GLN A 79 11.78 -4.37 -13.43
N THR A 80 10.67 -4.96 -12.99
CA THR A 80 9.52 -4.21 -12.45
C THR A 80 9.06 -4.74 -11.09
N VAL A 81 8.90 -3.83 -10.13
CA VAL A 81 8.43 -4.12 -8.77
C VAL A 81 7.16 -3.31 -8.50
N LEU A 82 6.12 -3.97 -8.00
CA LEU A 82 4.90 -3.34 -7.52
C LEU A 82 4.76 -3.53 -6.01
N CYS A 83 4.55 -2.44 -5.29
CA CYS A 83 4.12 -2.43 -3.90
C CYS A 83 2.81 -1.65 -3.81
N SER A 84 1.72 -2.29 -3.38
CA SER A 84 0.39 -1.65 -3.32
C SER A 84 -0.19 -1.68 -1.92
N HIS A 85 -0.45 -0.50 -1.36
CA HIS A 85 -1.09 -0.32 -0.06
C HIS A 85 -0.38 -1.08 1.07
N THR A 86 0.92 -0.84 1.21
CA THR A 86 1.73 -1.52 2.23
C THR A 86 2.71 -0.56 2.88
N ILE A 87 3.37 0.29 2.07
CA ILE A 87 4.39 1.22 2.55
C ILE A 87 3.85 2.24 3.58
N GLU A 88 2.55 2.49 3.63
CA GLU A 88 1.91 3.30 4.68
C GLU A 88 1.83 2.62 6.06
N HIS A 89 2.03 1.30 6.11
CA HIS A 89 1.93 0.49 7.33
C HIS A 89 3.28 0.07 7.91
N VAL A 90 4.37 0.19 7.15
CA VAL A 90 5.70 -0.30 7.56
C VAL A 90 6.35 0.60 8.61
N ASP A 91 7.31 0.08 9.36
CA ASP A 91 8.04 0.83 10.40
C ASP A 91 8.94 1.92 9.79
N ASP A 92 9.68 1.58 8.74
CA ASP A 92 10.59 2.46 8.00
C ASP A 92 10.26 2.49 6.49
N PRO A 93 9.51 3.49 5.99
CA PRO A 93 9.22 3.63 4.56
C PRO A 93 10.46 3.81 3.70
N GLN A 94 11.48 4.49 4.23
CA GLN A 94 12.71 4.79 3.50
C GLN A 94 13.54 3.52 3.30
N GLY A 95 13.80 2.77 4.37
CA GLY A 95 14.51 1.50 4.32
C GLY A 95 13.78 0.48 3.46
N PHE A 96 12.44 0.41 3.55
CA PHE A 96 11.66 -0.48 2.70
C PHE A 96 11.77 -0.09 1.22
N TYR A 97 11.60 1.19 0.88
CA TYR A 97 11.73 1.65 -0.50
C TYR A 97 13.15 1.46 -1.07
N GLN A 98 14.19 1.63 -0.25
CA GLN A 98 15.56 1.34 -0.64
C GLN A 98 15.75 -0.13 -0.98
N GLU A 99 15.17 -1.04 -0.19
CA GLU A 99 15.25 -2.47 -0.47
C GLU A 99 14.50 -2.86 -1.75
N LEU A 100 13.31 -2.28 -1.99
CA LEU A 100 12.59 -2.47 -3.26
C LEU A 100 13.41 -1.96 -4.45
N SER A 101 14.06 -0.80 -4.26
CA SER A 101 14.93 -0.20 -5.26
C SER A 101 16.25 -0.94 -5.43
N ARG A 102 16.71 -1.72 -4.44
CA ARG A 102 17.87 -2.60 -4.56
C ARG A 102 17.54 -3.79 -5.47
N VAL A 103 16.42 -4.47 -5.24
CA VAL A 103 16.05 -5.66 -6.02
C VAL A 103 15.42 -5.35 -7.38
N GLY A 104 14.89 -4.13 -7.57
CA GLY A 104 14.16 -3.72 -8.78
C GLY A 104 14.85 -2.63 -9.60
N ASN A 105 14.69 -2.67 -10.93
CA ASN A 105 15.05 -1.54 -11.81
C ASN A 105 13.99 -0.43 -11.77
N GLU A 106 12.71 -0.79 -11.84
CA GLU A 106 11.58 0.13 -11.77
C GLU A 106 10.64 -0.25 -10.62
N VAL A 107 10.54 0.61 -9.60
CA VAL A 107 9.63 0.43 -8.47
C VAL A 107 8.37 1.26 -8.69
N LYS A 108 7.21 0.66 -8.47
CA LYS A 108 5.91 1.33 -8.48
C LYS A 108 5.22 1.17 -7.14
N LEU A 109 5.02 2.31 -6.48
CA LEU A 109 4.28 2.42 -5.24
C LEU A 109 2.85 2.85 -5.56
N VAL A 110 1.88 2.09 -5.07
CA VAL A 110 0.47 2.45 -5.11
C VAL A 110 0.02 2.77 -3.70
N VAL A 111 -0.25 4.05 -3.43
CA VAL A 111 -0.62 4.57 -2.10
C VAL A 111 -2.00 5.22 -2.14
N PRO A 112 -2.71 5.35 -0.99
CA PRO A 112 -3.93 6.14 -0.90
C PRO A 112 -3.65 7.62 -1.25
N PRO A 113 -4.35 8.19 -2.24
CA PRO A 113 -4.22 9.61 -2.55
C PRO A 113 -5.06 10.46 -1.58
N LEU A 114 -4.66 11.71 -1.33
CA LEU A 114 -5.31 12.62 -0.37
C LEU A 114 -6.78 12.94 -0.68
N TRP A 115 -7.23 12.79 -1.94
CA TRP A 115 -8.65 12.97 -2.27
C TRP A 115 -9.52 11.78 -1.84
N ASP A 116 -8.91 10.63 -1.54
CA ASP A 116 -9.55 9.50 -0.85
C ASP A 116 -9.29 9.64 0.65
N LEU A 117 -9.99 10.61 1.26
CA LEU A 117 -9.81 10.98 2.67
C LEU A 117 -9.97 9.78 3.61
N SER A 118 -10.89 8.87 3.30
CA SER A 118 -11.17 7.70 4.12
C SER A 118 -9.97 6.74 4.19
N ALA A 119 -9.28 6.51 3.07
CA ALA A 119 -8.09 5.67 3.06
C ALA A 119 -6.86 6.45 3.53
N ALA A 120 -6.66 7.68 3.05
CA ALA A 120 -5.48 8.47 3.40
C ALA A 120 -5.35 8.71 4.92
N PHE A 121 -6.47 9.01 5.60
CA PHE A 121 -6.52 9.28 7.04
C PHE A 121 -7.00 8.08 7.86
N ASN A 122 -6.76 6.84 7.42
CA ASN A 122 -7.04 5.66 8.24
C ASN A 122 -6.03 5.55 9.40
N LEU A 123 -6.23 6.35 10.45
CA LEU A 123 -5.35 6.46 11.62
C LEU A 123 -5.24 5.15 12.44
N LEU A 124 -6.15 4.21 12.23
CA LEU A 124 -6.15 2.93 12.93
C LEU A 124 -5.06 2.01 12.36
N GLU A 125 -4.88 2.02 11.04
CA GLU A 125 -4.01 1.07 10.35
C GLU A 125 -2.74 1.72 9.79
N HIS A 126 -2.80 3.00 9.40
CA HIS A 126 -1.68 3.69 8.76
C HIS A 126 -0.77 4.33 9.80
N ARG A 127 0.54 4.12 9.63
CA ARG A 127 1.58 4.81 10.39
C ARG A 127 2.01 6.10 9.71
N TRP A 128 1.90 6.13 8.38
CA TRP A 128 2.37 7.22 7.54
C TRP A 128 1.27 7.74 6.62
N LEU A 129 1.18 9.05 6.53
CA LEU A 129 0.35 9.75 5.54
C LEU A 129 1.25 10.23 4.40
N PHE A 130 1.03 9.70 3.20
CA PHE A 130 1.70 10.18 1.99
C PHE A 130 1.00 11.44 1.46
N ILE A 131 1.77 12.52 1.30
CA ILE A 131 1.28 13.83 0.85
C ILE A 131 1.23 13.82 -0.68
N THR A 132 0.19 13.21 -1.24
CA THR A 132 0.04 13.07 -2.69
C THR A 132 -1.41 12.98 -3.14
N PHE A 133 -1.73 13.59 -4.28
CA PHE A 133 -3.00 13.36 -5.00
C PHE A 133 -2.88 12.30 -6.10
N LYS A 134 -1.66 11.89 -6.47
CA LYS A 134 -1.39 10.79 -7.40
C LYS A 134 -1.49 9.45 -6.69
N LYS A 135 -2.06 8.47 -7.39
CA LYS A 135 -2.24 7.09 -6.92
C LYS A 135 -0.96 6.25 -7.03
N GLU A 136 -0.19 6.48 -8.07
CA GLU A 136 0.98 5.68 -8.43
C GLU A 136 2.23 6.58 -8.47
N HIS A 137 3.34 6.05 -7.96
CA HIS A 137 4.62 6.75 -7.89
C HIS A 137 5.78 5.85 -8.27
N SER A 138 6.75 6.41 -9.00
CA SER A 138 8.03 5.75 -9.28
C SER A 138 9.10 6.05 -8.20
N ALA A 139 8.88 7.07 -7.39
CA ALA A 139 9.75 7.50 -6.30
C ALA A 139 8.95 7.54 -5.00
N LEU A 140 9.65 7.46 -3.86
CA LEU A 140 9.01 7.62 -2.56
C LEU A 140 8.42 9.03 -2.44
N PRO A 141 7.08 9.18 -2.31
CA PRO A 141 6.46 10.50 -2.17
C PRO A 141 6.77 11.07 -0.78
N THR A 142 6.66 12.38 -0.62
CA THR A 142 6.73 13.00 0.71
C THR A 142 5.68 12.39 1.64
N TYR A 143 6.07 12.09 2.88
CA TYR A 143 5.19 11.52 3.88
C TYR A 143 5.42 12.15 5.25
N VAL A 144 4.41 12.06 6.10
CA VAL A 144 4.46 12.50 7.50
C VAL A 144 3.98 11.38 8.39
N LYS A 145 4.55 11.28 9.60
CA LYS A 145 4.10 10.31 10.59
C LYS A 145 2.73 10.74 11.11
N LEU A 146 1.77 9.82 11.12
CA LEU A 146 0.46 10.08 11.68
C LEU A 146 0.53 10.08 13.22
N PRO A 147 0.05 11.14 13.89
CA PRO A 147 0.05 11.19 15.34
C PRO A 147 -0.87 10.09 15.90
N LEU A 148 -0.49 9.53 17.04
CA LEU A 148 -1.26 8.52 17.79
C LEU A 148 -1.43 7.16 17.12
N ALA A 149 -1.01 6.95 15.87
CA ALA A 149 -1.10 5.65 15.19
C ALA A 149 -0.44 4.52 16.02
N ASP A 150 0.77 4.75 16.53
CA ASP A 150 1.48 3.78 17.37
C ASP A 150 0.76 3.51 18.71
N SER A 151 0.16 4.56 19.31
CA SER A 151 -0.57 4.44 20.59
C SER A 151 -1.88 3.69 20.41
N ILE A 152 -2.61 3.98 19.33
CA ILE A 152 -3.89 3.34 18.99
C ILE A 152 -3.66 1.88 18.60
N GLN A 153 -2.66 1.56 17.78
CA GLN A 153 -2.32 0.18 17.42
C GLN A 153 -1.92 -0.66 18.65
N LYS A 154 -1.16 -0.07 19.58
CA LYS A 154 -0.83 -0.71 20.87
C LYS A 154 -2.07 -0.94 21.74
N LEU A 155 -2.99 0.04 21.78
CA LEU A 155 -4.23 -0.06 22.55
C LEU A 155 -5.19 -1.11 21.99
N LEU A 156 -5.30 -1.21 20.66
CA LEU A 156 -6.17 -2.15 19.94
C LEU A 156 -5.54 -3.54 19.78
N GLY A 157 -4.33 -3.78 20.28
CA GLY A 157 -3.63 -5.07 20.17
C GLY A 157 -3.23 -5.46 18.74
N GLN A 158 -3.38 -4.56 17.77
CA GLN A 158 -2.96 -4.78 16.39
C GLN A 158 -1.45 -4.60 16.29
N LYS A 159 -0.69 -5.63 16.65
CA LYS A 159 0.70 -5.77 16.18
C LYS A 159 0.66 -6.22 14.72
N ILE A 160 0.45 -5.28 13.80
CA ILE A 160 0.83 -5.52 12.40
C ILE A 160 2.37 -5.52 12.39
N LYS A 161 2.95 -6.70 12.67
CA LYS A 161 4.35 -6.99 12.40
C LYS A 161 4.46 -7.16 10.89
N ALA A 162 4.76 -6.08 10.20
CA ALA A 162 5.38 -6.15 8.88
C ALA A 162 6.88 -6.35 9.07
#